data_AF-A0A2V9BBE0-F1
#
_entry.id   AF-A0A2V9BBE0-F1
#
_cell.length_a   1.000
_cell.length_b   1.000
_cell.length_c   1.000
_cell.angle_alpha   90.00
_cell.angle_beta   90.00
_cell.angle_gamma   90.00
#
_symmetry.space_group_name_H-M   'P 1'
#
loop_
_entity.id
_entity.type
_entity.pdbx_description
1 polymer ?
#
loop_
_entity_poly.entity_id
_entity_poly.type
_entity_poly.pdbx_seq_one_letter_code
_entity_poly.pdbx_strand_id
1 'polypeptide(L)'
;MFDGLAASPARFDSAFHIYLLAWLIEPLWIHGGVGTIGGLPKSCKSWLGLDLAVSVASGTPCLDTFPVRDAGGVLLYMAEDAAPLMKARLLGLCRHRGLALAALPIDVITAPTVRLDLLADQQRLAETVRRLAPRLLVLDPFVRLHLPSRRKQKKTL
;
A
#
# COMPACT_ATOMS: atom_id res chain seq x y z
N MET A 1 14.17 51.45 30.61
CA MET A 1 13.52 51.00 29.36
C MET A 1 13.82 49.50 29.23
N PHE A 2 12.81 48.69 29.50
CA PHE A 2 12.67 47.23 29.38
C PHE A 2 13.49 46.31 30.30
N ASP A 3 12.88 46.05 31.46
CA ASP A 3 12.97 44.84 32.28
C ASP A 3 12.35 43.61 31.61
N GLY A 4 12.82 42.43 32.04
CA GLY A 4 11.88 41.37 32.44
C GLY A 4 11.70 40.19 31.50
N LEU A 5 12.71 39.32 31.44
CA LEU A 5 12.57 37.92 31.03
C LEU A 5 11.72 37.17 32.07
N ALA A 6 10.40 37.22 31.94
CA ALA A 6 9.50 36.31 32.65
C ALA A 6 8.99 35.26 31.67
N ALA A 7 9.69 34.12 31.64
CA ALA A 7 9.17 32.88 31.08
C ALA A 7 7.88 32.51 31.84
N SER A 8 6.74 32.80 31.23
CA SER A 8 5.46 32.27 31.68
C SER A 8 5.44 30.76 31.36
N PRO A 9 5.10 29.88 32.32
CA PRO A 9 4.98 28.46 32.06
C PRO A 9 3.79 28.27 31.13
N ALA A 10 4.09 27.91 29.88
CA ALA A 10 3.09 27.38 28.97
C ALA A 10 2.38 26.25 29.71
N ARG A 11 1.12 26.49 30.08
CA ARG A 11 0.20 25.49 30.61
C ARG A 11 0.32 24.28 29.69
N PHE A 12 0.95 23.23 30.21
CA PHE A 12 0.99 21.94 29.55
C PHE A 12 -0.45 21.42 29.57
N ASP A 13 -1.16 21.73 28.49
CA ASP A 13 -2.53 21.30 28.31
C ASP A 13 -2.52 19.77 28.20
N SER A 14 -3.23 19.11 29.09
CA SER A 14 -3.35 17.66 29.23
C SER A 14 -4.03 16.97 28.03
N ALA A 15 -4.18 17.68 26.91
CA ALA A 15 -4.74 17.26 25.61
C ALA A 15 -3.68 16.62 24.68
N PHE A 16 -2.48 16.32 25.17
CA PHE A 16 -1.48 15.46 24.49
C PHE A 16 -1.74 13.96 24.73
N HIS A 17 -2.93 13.61 25.24
CA HIS A 17 -3.42 12.24 25.29
C HIS A 17 -3.95 11.84 23.90
N ILE A 18 -3.29 10.87 23.24
CA ILE A 18 -3.82 10.10 22.09
C ILE A 18 -3.77 10.86 20.74
N TYR A 19 -2.57 11.15 20.20
CA TYR A 19 -2.40 11.47 18.77
C TYR A 19 -2.44 10.19 17.92
N LEU A 20 -3.66 9.65 17.81
CA LEU A 20 -4.33 9.05 16.65
C LEU A 20 -3.50 8.19 15.67
N LEU A 21 -3.23 6.94 16.05
CA LEU A 21 -3.09 5.87 15.06
C LEU A 21 -4.45 5.66 14.36
N ALA A 22 -4.63 6.26 13.19
CA ALA A 22 -5.81 6.02 12.36
C ALA A 22 -5.63 4.71 11.60
N TRP A 23 -6.70 3.92 11.48
CA TRP A 23 -6.70 2.69 10.69
C TRP A 23 -7.05 3.01 9.23
N LEU A 24 -6.42 2.30 8.29
CA LEU A 24 -6.93 2.16 6.92
C LEU A 24 -7.90 0.98 6.86
N ILE A 25 -7.48 -0.15 7.43
CA ILE A 25 -8.27 -1.38 7.57
C ILE A 25 -8.04 -1.88 8.99
N GLU A 26 -9.08 -1.95 9.82
CA GLU A 26 -8.91 -2.28 11.23
C GLU A 26 -9.05 -3.79 11.47
N PRO A 27 -8.13 -4.44 12.22
CA PRO A 27 -6.85 -3.97 12.76
C PRO A 27 -5.65 -4.32 11.86
N LEU A 28 -5.88 -4.56 10.57
CA LEU A 28 -4.86 -5.11 9.65
C LEU A 28 -3.81 -4.08 9.23
N TRP A 29 -4.21 -2.84 8.98
CA TRP A 29 -3.35 -1.83 8.34
C TRP A 29 -3.64 -0.44 8.87
N ILE A 30 -2.59 0.23 9.35
CA ILE A 30 -2.66 1.63 9.79
C ILE A 30 -2.62 2.58 8.59
N HIS A 31 -3.32 3.70 8.71
CA HIS A 31 -3.28 4.77 7.73
C HIS A 31 -1.85 5.34 7.63
N GLY A 32 -1.32 5.47 6.41
CA GLY A 32 0.06 5.89 6.16
C GLY A 32 1.14 4.85 6.50
N GLY A 33 0.75 3.64 6.92
CA GLY A 33 1.67 2.56 7.23
C GLY A 33 2.19 1.84 5.99
N VAL A 34 3.48 1.48 6.02
CA VAL A 34 4.07 0.54 5.06
C VAL A 34 4.15 -0.82 5.73
N GLY A 35 3.66 -1.85 5.05
CA GLY A 35 3.69 -3.23 5.53
C GLY A 35 4.00 -4.22 4.42
N THR A 36 4.45 -5.41 4.81
CA THR A 36 4.83 -6.48 3.88
C THR A 36 3.97 -7.70 4.14
N ILE A 37 3.34 -8.23 3.10
CA ILE A 37 2.62 -9.51 3.16
C ILE A 37 3.62 -10.64 2.93
N GLY A 38 4.05 -11.29 4.01
CA GLY A 38 4.94 -12.44 3.99
C GLY A 38 4.19 -13.78 3.97
N GLY A 39 4.78 -14.80 3.36
CA GLY A 39 4.19 -16.15 3.29
C GLY A 39 4.90 -17.06 2.31
N LEU A 40 4.71 -18.38 2.44
CA LEU A 40 5.30 -19.39 1.57
C LEU A 40 4.83 -19.24 0.10
N PRO A 41 5.55 -19.82 -0.87
CA PRO A 41 5.06 -19.92 -2.25
C PRO A 41 3.66 -20.54 -2.28
N LYS A 42 2.77 -19.98 -3.12
CA LYS A 42 1.36 -20.40 -3.25
C LYS A 42 0.48 -20.16 -2.01
N SER A 43 0.95 -19.40 -1.01
CA SER A 43 0.15 -18.98 0.16
C SER A 43 -0.81 -17.80 -0.13
N CYS A 44 -1.30 -17.66 -1.35
CA CYS A 44 -2.33 -16.67 -1.72
C CYS A 44 -2.03 -15.19 -1.38
N LYS A 45 -0.76 -14.80 -1.24
CA LYS A 45 -0.37 -13.40 -0.93
C LYS A 45 -0.93 -12.40 -1.93
N SER A 46 -0.85 -12.72 -3.22
CA SER A 46 -1.39 -11.88 -4.30
C SER A 46 -2.91 -11.75 -4.19
N TRP A 47 -3.62 -12.82 -3.78
CA TRP A 47 -5.05 -12.76 -3.53
C TRP A 47 -5.38 -11.87 -2.34
N LEU A 48 -4.62 -11.94 -1.25
CA LEU A 48 -4.77 -11.02 -0.12
C LEU A 48 -4.52 -9.57 -0.53
N GLY A 49 -3.49 -9.30 -1.33
CA GLY A 49 -3.22 -7.96 -1.87
C GLY A 49 -4.37 -7.42 -2.73
N LEU A 50 -4.95 -8.26 -3.60
CA LEU A 50 -6.11 -7.90 -4.40
C LEU A 50 -7.38 -7.71 -3.55
N ASP A 51 -7.56 -8.51 -2.50
CA ASP A 51 -8.69 -8.39 -1.58
C ASP A 51 -8.66 -7.06 -0.83
N LEU A 52 -7.50 -6.71 -0.27
CA LEU A 52 -7.25 -5.40 0.36
C LEU A 52 -7.55 -4.25 -0.62
N ALA A 53 -7.09 -4.38 -1.87
CA ALA A 53 -7.31 -3.38 -2.90
C ALA A 53 -8.79 -3.19 -3.24
N VAL A 54 -9.53 -4.28 -3.46
CA VAL A 54 -10.97 -4.20 -3.71
C VAL A 54 -11.69 -3.60 -2.50
N SER A 55 -11.36 -4.03 -1.29
CA SER A 55 -11.96 -3.50 -0.05
C SER A 55 -11.73 -2.02 0.14
N VAL A 56 -10.50 -1.51 -0.02
CA VAL A 56 -10.23 -0.08 0.11
C VAL A 56 -10.92 0.72 -0.99
N ALA A 57 -10.97 0.19 -2.22
CA ALA A 57 -11.61 0.87 -3.33
C ALA A 57 -13.14 0.93 -3.20
N SER A 58 -13.77 -0.11 -2.64
CA SER A 58 -15.22 -0.21 -2.50
C SER A 58 -15.76 0.26 -1.15
N GLY A 59 -14.90 0.39 -0.14
CA GLY A 59 -15.30 0.60 1.25
C GLY A 59 -15.94 -0.63 1.92
N THR A 60 -15.90 -1.81 1.28
CA THR A 60 -16.41 -3.06 1.87
C THR A 60 -15.38 -3.69 2.81
N PRO A 61 -15.81 -4.43 3.85
CA PRO A 61 -14.89 -5.14 4.74
C PRO A 61 -13.87 -6.01 3.98
N CYS A 62 -12.61 -6.00 4.41
CA CYS A 62 -11.56 -6.90 3.92
C CYS A 62 -11.74 -8.30 4.51
N LEU A 63 -11.58 -9.33 3.66
CA LEU A 63 -11.86 -10.72 4.01
C LEU A 63 -13.26 -10.91 4.64
N ASP A 64 -14.22 -10.08 4.20
CA ASP A 64 -15.60 -10.00 4.71
C ASP A 64 -15.71 -9.76 6.24
N THR A 65 -14.62 -9.40 6.90
CA THR A 65 -14.52 -9.35 8.37
C THR A 65 -13.96 -8.02 8.87
N PHE A 66 -12.92 -7.50 8.23
CA PHE A 66 -12.14 -6.38 8.73
C PHE A 66 -12.62 -5.05 8.14
N PRO A 67 -13.18 -4.13 8.94
CA PRO A 67 -13.75 -2.89 8.40
C PRO A 67 -12.68 -1.98 7.82
N VAL A 68 -12.99 -1.42 6.64
CA VAL A 68 -12.21 -0.33 6.04
C VAL A 68 -12.65 0.99 6.67
N ARG A 69 -11.69 1.76 7.18
CA ARG A 69 -11.95 3.03 7.88
C ARG A 69 -11.71 4.25 6.99
N ASP A 70 -10.86 4.13 5.97
CA ASP A 70 -10.59 5.18 4.99
C ASP A 70 -10.57 4.59 3.57
N ALA A 71 -11.72 4.64 2.90
CA ALA A 71 -11.89 4.13 1.54
C ALA A 71 -11.48 5.16 0.49
N GLY A 72 -11.00 4.70 -0.67
CA GLY A 72 -10.68 5.60 -1.78
C GLY A 72 -9.82 4.96 -2.87
N GLY A 73 -9.14 5.80 -3.65
CA GLY A 73 -8.36 5.36 -4.80
C GLY A 73 -7.27 4.35 -4.44
N VAL A 74 -7.10 3.32 -5.27
CA VAL A 74 -6.08 2.28 -5.08
C VAL A 74 -5.20 2.20 -6.32
N LEU A 75 -3.89 2.14 -6.10
CA LEU A 75 -2.90 1.95 -7.15
C LEU A 75 -2.28 0.56 -7.04
N LEU A 76 -2.37 -0.23 -8.10
CA LEU A 76 -1.87 -1.60 -8.17
C LEU A 76 -0.66 -1.71 -9.10
N TYR A 77 0.39 -2.40 -8.64
CA TYR A 77 1.49 -2.85 -9.49
C TYR A 77 1.79 -4.32 -9.21
N MET A 78 1.33 -5.18 -10.12
CA MET A 78 1.54 -6.63 -10.08
C MET A 78 2.64 -6.98 -11.09
N ALA A 79 3.85 -7.27 -10.62
CA ALA A 79 5.03 -7.51 -11.45
C ALA A 79 5.13 -8.97 -11.96
N GLU A 80 4.49 -9.95 -11.29
CA GLU A 80 4.54 -11.36 -11.75
C GLU A 80 3.41 -11.73 -12.72
N ASP A 81 2.24 -11.12 -12.58
CA ASP A 81 1.05 -11.51 -13.34
C ASP A 81 0.86 -10.62 -14.57
N ALA A 82 0.54 -11.23 -15.70
CA ALA A 82 0.11 -10.49 -16.87
C ALA A 82 -1.20 -9.72 -16.57
N ALA A 83 -1.33 -8.51 -17.11
CA ALA A 83 -2.51 -7.64 -16.90
C ALA A 83 -3.88 -8.33 -17.11
N PRO A 84 -4.07 -9.20 -18.12
CA PRO A 84 -5.34 -9.93 -18.29
C PRO A 84 -5.67 -10.87 -17.12
N LEU A 85 -4.67 -11.53 -16.54
CA LEU A 85 -4.86 -12.46 -15.43
C LEU A 85 -5.24 -11.71 -14.16
N MET A 86 -4.56 -10.61 -13.86
CA MET A 86 -4.91 -9.73 -12.75
C MET A 86 -6.34 -9.17 -12.91
N LYS A 87 -6.71 -8.69 -14.11
CA LYS A 87 -8.08 -8.21 -14.39
C LYS A 87 -9.11 -9.31 -14.17
N ALA A 88 -8.84 -10.54 -14.60
CA ALA A 88 -9.72 -11.68 -14.38
C ALA A 88 -9.92 -11.97 -12.87
N ARG A 89 -8.86 -11.89 -12.06
CA ARG A 89 -8.94 -12.08 -10.60
C ARG A 89 -9.75 -10.97 -9.93
N LEU A 90 -9.50 -9.70 -10.28
CA LEU A 90 -10.29 -8.57 -9.80
C LEU A 90 -11.77 -8.71 -10.15
N LEU A 91 -12.07 -9.09 -11.40
CA LEU A 91 -13.45 -9.36 -11.82
C LEU A 91 -14.09 -10.49 -11.01
N GLY A 92 -13.35 -11.56 -10.71
CA GLY A 92 -13.82 -12.64 -9.86
C GLY A 92 -14.19 -12.18 -8.45
N LEU A 93 -13.31 -11.42 -7.80
CA LEU A 93 -13.55 -10.83 -6.47
C LEU A 93 -14.74 -9.87 -6.48
N CYS A 94 -14.80 -8.98 -7.46
CA CYS A 94 -15.89 -8.02 -7.58
C CYS A 94 -17.23 -8.73 -7.78
N ARG A 95 -17.28 -9.74 -8.67
CA ARG A 95 -18.50 -10.54 -8.89
C ARG A 95 -18.95 -11.24 -7.61
N HIS A 96 -18.04 -11.84 -6.87
CA HIS A 96 -18.36 -12.51 -5.61
C HIS A 96 -18.99 -11.54 -4.60
N ARG A 97 -18.53 -10.29 -4.58
CA ARG A 97 -19.00 -9.22 -3.68
C ARG A 97 -20.14 -8.38 -4.24
N GLY A 98 -20.69 -8.71 -5.42
CA GLY A 98 -21.73 -7.92 -6.08
C GLY A 98 -21.27 -6.51 -6.52
N LEU A 99 -19.97 -6.30 -6.70
CA LEU A 99 -19.37 -5.02 -7.10
C LEU A 99 -19.14 -4.96 -8.60
N ALA A 100 -19.27 -3.76 -9.17
CA ALA A 100 -18.87 -3.47 -10.54
C ALA A 100 -17.42 -2.95 -10.55
N LEU A 101 -16.46 -3.74 -11.07
CA LEU A 101 -15.05 -3.35 -11.13
C LEU A 101 -14.84 -1.98 -11.81
N ALA A 102 -15.63 -1.68 -12.85
CA ALA A 102 -15.55 -0.42 -13.58
C ALA A 102 -15.96 0.81 -12.74
N ALA A 103 -16.67 0.61 -11.63
CA ALA A 103 -17.07 1.67 -10.71
C ALA A 103 -16.08 1.87 -9.55
N LEU A 104 -15.07 1.01 -9.42
CA LEU A 104 -14.07 1.11 -8.36
C LEU A 104 -12.90 2.00 -8.80
N PRO A 105 -12.41 2.90 -7.92
CA PRO A 105 -11.28 3.78 -8.22
C PRO A 105 -9.95 2.99 -8.12
N ILE A 106 -9.75 2.03 -9.02
CA ILE A 106 -8.56 1.17 -9.07
C ILE A 106 -7.75 1.50 -10.32
N ASP A 107 -6.57 2.07 -10.12
CA ASP A 107 -5.58 2.31 -11.15
C ASP A 107 -4.52 1.20 -11.16
N VAL A 108 -4.03 0.85 -12.34
CA VAL A 108 -3.04 -0.22 -12.53
C VAL A 108 -1.83 0.34 -13.26
N ILE A 109 -0.65 0.14 -12.67
CA ILE A 109 0.62 0.40 -13.33
C ILE A 109 0.90 -0.76 -14.31
N THR A 110 0.85 -0.48 -15.61
CA THR A 110 1.14 -1.45 -16.68
C THR A 110 2.59 -1.42 -17.16
N ALA A 111 3.47 -0.70 -16.47
CA ALA A 111 4.89 -0.65 -16.79
C ALA A 111 5.50 -2.05 -16.67
N PRO A 112 6.31 -2.51 -17.64
CA PRO A 112 6.86 -3.87 -17.64
C PRO A 112 7.81 -4.13 -16.46
N THR A 113 8.44 -3.07 -15.94
CA THR A 113 9.28 -3.12 -14.75
C THR A 113 9.22 -1.78 -14.02
N VAL A 114 9.00 -1.81 -12.71
CA VAL A 114 9.25 -0.71 -11.78
C VAL A 114 10.35 -1.18 -10.83
N ARG A 115 11.54 -0.59 -10.93
CA ARG A 115 12.70 -0.93 -10.11
C ARG A 115 12.89 0.10 -9.01
N LEU A 116 12.56 -0.26 -7.79
CA LEU A 116 12.74 0.62 -6.64
C LEU A 116 14.22 0.91 -6.34
N ASP A 117 15.16 0.18 -6.94
CA ASP A 117 16.59 0.46 -6.85
C ASP A 117 17.09 1.55 -7.83
N LEU A 118 16.26 1.97 -8.80
CA LEU A 118 16.59 3.01 -9.77
C LEU A 118 15.91 4.33 -9.41
N LEU A 119 16.69 5.39 -9.22
CA LEU A 119 16.17 6.73 -8.89
C LEU A 119 15.11 7.23 -9.89
N ALA A 120 15.30 6.94 -11.19
CA ALA A 120 14.35 7.34 -12.23
C ALA A 120 12.97 6.65 -12.07
N ASP A 121 12.94 5.40 -11.62
CA ASP A 121 11.70 4.64 -11.41
C ASP A 121 11.03 5.07 -10.10
N GLN A 122 11.81 5.33 -9.06
CA GLN A 122 11.30 5.92 -7.82
C GLN A 122 10.64 7.28 -8.08
N GLN A 123 11.27 8.15 -8.88
CA GLN A 123 10.71 9.46 -9.23
C GLN A 123 9.40 9.34 -10.01
N ARG A 124 9.35 8.45 -11.02
CA ARG A 124 8.13 8.20 -11.80
C ARG A 124 6.99 7.62 -10.95
N LEU A 125 7.31 6.70 -10.04
CA LEU A 125 6.33 6.16 -9.11
C LEU A 125 5.84 7.24 -8.15
N ALA A 126 6.74 8.02 -7.57
CA ALA A 126 6.41 9.12 -6.65
C ALA A 126 5.55 10.20 -7.34
N GLU A 127 5.82 10.52 -8.60
CA GLU A 127 4.98 11.43 -9.39
C GLU A 127 3.59 10.86 -9.65
N THR A 128 3.50 9.57 -9.97
CA THR A 128 2.22 8.90 -10.17
C THR A 128 1.39 8.86 -8.89
N VAL A 129 2.03 8.52 -7.76
CA VAL A 129 1.38 8.55 -6.44
C VAL A 129 0.95 9.97 -6.07
N ARG A 130 1.78 10.99 -6.30
CA ARG A 130 1.41 12.39 -6.05
C ARG A 130 0.21 12.84 -6.89
N ARG A 131 0.15 12.42 -8.16
CA ARG A 131 -0.93 12.78 -9.09
C ARG A 131 -2.25 12.09 -8.76
N LEU A 132 -2.20 10.80 -8.43
CA LEU A 132 -3.40 9.98 -8.17
C LEU A 132 -3.87 10.05 -6.71
N ALA A 133 -2.99 10.40 -5.79
CA ALA A 133 -3.24 10.44 -4.34
C ALA A 133 -4.00 9.21 -3.81
N PRO A 134 -3.55 7.97 -4.10
CA PRO A 134 -4.25 6.76 -3.69
C PRO A 134 -4.20 6.58 -2.16
N ARG A 135 -5.26 5.99 -1.60
CA ARG A 135 -5.35 5.53 -0.21
C ARG A 135 -4.56 4.26 0.05
N LEU A 136 -4.35 3.45 -0.98
CA LEU A 136 -3.56 2.23 -0.92
C LEU A 136 -2.71 2.06 -2.19
N LEU A 137 -1.42 1.75 -2.00
CA LEU A 137 -0.52 1.30 -3.05
C LEU A 137 -0.12 -0.16 -2.77
N VAL A 138 -0.43 -1.07 -3.70
CA VAL A 138 -0.03 -2.48 -3.58
C VAL A 138 1.06 -2.79 -4.61
N LEU A 139 2.18 -3.32 -4.12
CA LEU A 139 3.32 -3.76 -4.93
C LEU A 139 3.54 -5.27 -4.71
N ASP A 140 3.40 -6.10 -5.75
CA ASP A 140 3.61 -7.56 -5.67
C ASP A 140 4.50 -8.05 -6.82
N PRO A 141 5.70 -8.64 -6.61
CA PRO A 141 6.41 -8.97 -5.37
C PRO A 141 7.77 -8.28 -5.25
N PHE A 142 8.23 -8.22 -4.01
CA PHE A 142 9.52 -7.62 -3.64
C PHE A 142 10.75 -8.29 -4.26
N VAL A 143 10.66 -9.55 -4.71
CA VAL A 143 11.79 -10.33 -5.26
C VAL A 143 12.34 -9.75 -6.58
N ARG A 144 11.54 -8.94 -7.29
CA ARG A 144 11.98 -8.19 -8.48
C ARG A 144 12.11 -6.68 -8.28
N LEU A 145 11.74 -6.15 -7.11
CA LEU A 145 11.94 -4.74 -6.76
C LEU A 145 13.38 -4.48 -6.27
N HIS A 146 14.11 -5.53 -5.88
CA HIS A 146 15.52 -5.52 -5.53
C HIS A 146 16.19 -6.82 -6.00
N LEU A 147 17.07 -6.78 -7.00
CA LEU A 147 18.00 -7.90 -7.20
C LEU A 147 19.09 -7.83 -6.11
N PRO A 148 19.48 -8.94 -5.47
CA PRO A 148 20.70 -8.97 -4.70
C PRO A 148 21.87 -8.86 -5.69
N SER A 149 22.74 -7.86 -5.48
CA SER A 149 24.06 -7.81 -6.11
C SER A 149 24.77 -9.14 -5.88
N ARG A 150 24.87 -9.98 -6.92
CA ARG A 150 25.62 -11.24 -6.89
C ARG A 150 27.12 -10.91 -6.77
N ARG A 151 27.68 -10.82 -5.55
CA ARG A 151 29.08 -11.17 -5.33
C ARG A 151 29.17 -12.70 -5.33
N LYS A 152 29.58 -13.28 -6.45
CA LYS A 152 30.03 -14.67 -6.52
C LYS A 152 31.30 -14.80 -5.66
N GLN A 153 31.18 -15.32 -4.44
CA GLN A 153 32.34 -15.86 -3.73
C GLN A 153 32.70 -17.18 -4.41
N LYS A 154 33.82 -17.21 -5.12
CA LYS A 154 34.42 -18.43 -5.67
C LYS A 154 34.62 -19.41 -4.50
N LYS A 155 34.07 -20.62 -4.61
CA LYS A 155 34.57 -21.79 -3.88
C LYS A 155 35.93 -22.13 -4.49
N THR A 156 36.99 -22.01 -3.71
CA THR A 156 38.25 -22.70 -3.98
C THR A 156 38.26 -23.95 -3.10
N LEU A 157 38.55 -25.10 -3.72
CA LEU A 157 38.85 -26.37 -3.06
C LEU A 157 40.07 -26.23 -2.15
#